data_AF-H0HNF6-F1
#
_entry.id   AF-H0HNF6-F1
#
_cell.length_a   1.000
_cell.length_b   1.000
_cell.length_c   1.000
_cell.angle_alpha   90.00
_cell.angle_beta   90.00
_cell.angle_gamma   90.00
#
_symmetry.space_group_name_H-M   'P 1'
#
loop_
_entity.id
_entity.type
_entity.pdbx_description
1 polymer ?
#
loop_
_entity_poly.entity_id
_entity_poly.type
_entity_poly.pdbx_seq_one_letter_code
_entity_poly.pdbx_strand_id
1 'polypeptide(L)'
;MASMRAKMRISSVTPYPPAPEGAPTQETLKFHAVAKDGPYPSDGSDEDNSYARYSPCGELSLTVANPALIGKFAVGDKFYLDFTKID
;
A
#
# COMPACT_ATOMS: atom_id res chain seq x y z
N MET A 1 -6.86 -6.45 -22.17
CA MET A 1 -7.54 -5.39 -21.38
C MET A 1 -6.48 -4.71 -20.53
N ALA A 2 -6.56 -3.40 -20.34
CA ALA A 2 -5.65 -2.72 -19.41
C ALA A 2 -6.00 -3.12 -17.97
N SER A 3 -5.05 -3.68 -17.23
CA SER A 3 -5.18 -3.98 -15.80
C SER A 3 -4.70 -2.77 -14.98
N MET A 4 -5.47 -2.37 -13.96
CA MET A 4 -5.06 -1.28 -13.07
C MET A 4 -4.17 -1.83 -11.94
N ARG A 5 -2.98 -1.25 -11.79
CA ARG A 5 -2.03 -1.52 -10.70
C ARG A 5 -1.66 -0.20 -10.00
N ALA A 6 -1.63 -0.18 -8.69
CA ALA A 6 -1.17 0.97 -7.91
C ALA A 6 -0.01 0.55 -6.99
N LYS A 7 1.04 1.38 -6.91
CA LYS A 7 2.11 1.21 -5.92
C LYS A 7 1.74 1.99 -4.66
N MET A 8 1.58 1.28 -3.56
CA MET A 8 1.06 1.81 -2.30
C MET A 8 2.14 1.71 -1.23
N ARG A 9 2.27 2.71 -0.37
CA ARG A 9 3.18 2.69 0.79
C ARG A 9 2.40 2.77 2.08
N ILE A 10 2.77 1.96 3.07
CA ILE A 10 2.18 2.02 4.40
C ILE A 10 2.59 3.33 5.09
N SER A 11 1.60 4.14 5.47
CA SER A 11 1.78 5.35 6.29
C SER A 11 1.56 5.11 7.77
N SER A 12 0.76 4.11 8.15
CA SER A 12 0.44 3.82 9.56
C SER A 12 0.05 2.36 9.74
N VAL A 13 0.48 1.79 10.88
CA VAL A 13 0.08 0.47 11.38
C VAL A 13 -0.43 0.69 12.80
N THR A 14 -1.71 0.40 13.05
CA THR A 14 -2.34 0.60 14.36
C THR A 14 -2.85 -0.75 14.89
N PRO A 15 -2.18 -1.36 15.88
CA PRO A 15 -2.64 -2.61 16.48
C PRO A 15 -3.81 -2.38 17.44
N TYR A 16 -4.66 -3.41 17.60
CA TYR A 16 -5.72 -3.46 18.59
C TYR A 16 -5.86 -4.89 19.16
N PRO A 17 -5.93 -5.08 20.49
CA PRO A 17 -5.71 -4.06 21.53
C PRO A 17 -4.27 -3.49 21.47
N PRO A 18 -4.07 -2.23 21.91
CA PRO A 18 -2.74 -1.63 21.96
C PRO A 18 -1.88 -2.29 23.05
N ALA A 19 -0.57 -2.42 22.80
CA ALA A 19 0.35 -2.88 23.85
C ALA A 19 0.45 -1.82 24.97
N PRO A 20 0.52 -2.21 26.26
CA PRO A 20 0.71 -3.57 26.79
C PRO A 20 -0.58 -4.32 27.19
N GLU A 21 -1.78 -3.86 26.80
CA GLU A 21 -3.06 -4.44 27.24
C GLU A 21 -3.31 -5.89 26.78
N GLY A 22 -2.57 -6.36 25.77
CA GLY A 22 -2.62 -7.74 25.31
C GLY A 22 -1.88 -7.95 23.99
N ALA A 23 -1.87 -9.19 23.50
CA ALA A 23 -1.43 -9.47 22.14
C ALA A 23 -2.45 -8.87 21.13
N PRO A 24 -2.00 -8.16 20.08
CA PRO A 24 -2.91 -7.63 19.07
C PRO A 24 -3.73 -8.75 18.42
N THR A 25 -5.04 -8.55 18.33
CA THR A 25 -5.96 -9.46 17.63
C THR A 25 -6.31 -8.94 16.24
N GLN A 26 -6.06 -7.67 15.98
CA GLN A 26 -6.21 -7.03 14.68
C GLN A 26 -5.26 -5.85 14.55
N GLU A 27 -5.02 -5.41 13.33
CA GLU A 27 -4.26 -4.19 13.04
C GLU A 27 -4.81 -3.46 11.82
N THR A 28 -4.89 -2.13 11.92
CA THR A 28 -5.33 -1.27 10.85
C THR A 28 -4.11 -0.73 10.10
N LEU A 29 -4.02 -1.06 8.82
CA LEU A 29 -3.00 -0.58 7.89
C LEU A 29 -3.57 0.58 7.08
N LYS A 30 -2.86 1.70 7.04
CA LYS A 30 -3.16 2.80 6.12
C LYS A 30 -2.09 2.90 5.05
N PHE A 31 -2.52 3.08 3.81
CA PHE A 31 -1.65 3.20 2.66
C PHE A 31 -1.94 4.49 1.89
N HIS A 32 -0.91 5.05 1.26
CA HIS A 32 -1.03 6.11 0.27
C HIS A 32 -0.34 5.70 -1.02
N ALA A 33 -0.85 6.18 -2.15
CA ALA A 33 -0.20 5.98 -3.44
C ALA A 33 1.19 6.63 -3.46
N VAL A 34 2.19 5.90 -3.96
CA VAL A 34 3.56 6.41 -4.13
C VAL A 34 3.64 7.15 -5.46
N ALA A 35 3.89 8.46 -5.38
CA ALA A 35 4.36 9.23 -6.53
C ALA A 35 5.89 9.12 -6.64
N LYS A 36 6.42 9.18 -7.85
CA LYS A 36 7.86 9.22 -8.08
C LYS A 36 8.49 10.44 -7.41
N ASP A 37 9.67 10.25 -6.81
CA ASP A 37 10.53 11.34 -6.34
C ASP A 37 11.61 11.64 -7.40
N GLY A 38 11.70 12.89 -7.87
CA GLY A 38 12.71 13.34 -8.85
C GLY A 38 12.33 13.29 -10.35
N PRO A 39 13.24 13.74 -11.24
CA PRO A 39 12.98 13.90 -12.67
C PRO A 39 12.85 12.56 -13.42
N TYR A 40 12.05 12.56 -14.50
CA TYR A 40 11.80 11.39 -15.35
C TYR A 40 13.01 11.06 -16.23
N PRO A 41 13.44 9.79 -16.33
CA PRO A 41 14.41 9.39 -17.34
C PRO A 41 13.78 9.50 -18.73
N SER A 42 14.58 9.94 -19.70
CA SER A 42 14.14 10.24 -21.07
C SER A 42 13.75 9.00 -21.90
N ASP A 43 14.15 7.81 -21.45
CA ASP A 43 14.01 6.53 -22.15
C ASP A 43 12.72 5.75 -21.78
N GLY A 44 11.94 6.24 -20.82
CA GLY A 44 10.68 5.60 -20.49
C GLY A 44 10.81 4.31 -19.67
N SER A 45 11.97 3.95 -19.12
CA SER A 45 12.18 2.64 -18.48
C SER A 45 11.95 2.54 -16.97
N ASP A 46 11.31 3.52 -16.34
CA ASP A 46 11.17 3.54 -14.88
C ASP A 46 10.15 2.48 -14.35
N GLU A 47 10.42 1.84 -13.21
CA GLU A 47 9.40 1.01 -12.55
C GLU A 47 8.34 1.88 -11.87
N ASP A 48 8.66 3.14 -11.58
CA ASP A 48 7.69 4.17 -11.21
C ASP A 48 7.05 4.84 -12.46
N ASN A 49 7.44 4.47 -13.70
CA ASN A 49 7.06 5.19 -14.93
C ASN A 49 5.64 4.97 -15.40
N SER A 50 4.96 3.92 -14.94
CA SER A 50 3.67 3.58 -15.53
C SER A 50 2.58 4.61 -15.18
N TYR A 51 2.84 5.55 -14.25
CA TYR A 51 1.77 6.32 -13.64
C TYR A 51 1.99 7.82 -13.51
N ALA A 52 3.13 8.42 -13.82
CA ALA A 52 3.36 9.85 -13.54
C ALA A 52 2.45 10.87 -14.26
N ARG A 53 1.93 10.55 -15.45
CA ARG A 53 1.04 11.47 -16.20
C ARG A 53 -0.45 11.30 -15.85
N TYR A 54 -0.82 10.19 -15.21
CA TYR A 54 -2.18 9.83 -14.80
C TYR A 54 -2.16 9.15 -13.42
N SER A 55 -1.36 9.68 -12.48
CA SER A 55 -1.09 9.00 -11.21
C SER A 55 -2.39 8.87 -10.43
N PRO A 56 -2.81 7.64 -10.05
CA PRO A 56 -3.93 7.49 -9.15
C PRO A 56 -3.55 8.13 -7.81
N CYS A 57 -4.30 9.14 -7.39
CA CYS A 57 -4.31 9.57 -6.00
C CYS A 57 -5.28 8.65 -5.25
N GLY A 58 -4.86 8.11 -4.11
CA GLY A 58 -5.70 7.22 -3.33
C GLY A 58 -5.16 6.93 -1.94
N GLU A 59 -6.09 6.71 -1.01
CA GLU A 59 -5.84 6.16 0.31
C GLU A 59 -6.53 4.79 0.38
N LEU A 60 -5.85 3.81 0.97
CA LEU A 60 -6.44 2.52 1.33
C LEU A 60 -6.31 2.35 2.83
N SER A 61 -7.41 2.02 3.50
CA SER A 61 -7.43 1.63 4.91
C SER A 61 -7.93 0.19 5.01
N LEU A 62 -7.11 -0.70 5.57
CA LEU A 62 -7.40 -2.12 5.68
C LEU A 62 -7.24 -2.59 7.13
N THR A 63 -8.27 -3.20 7.71
CA THR A 63 -8.17 -3.90 8.99
C THR A 63 -7.83 -5.37 8.75
N VAL A 64 -6.67 -5.80 9.22
CA VAL A 64 -6.20 -7.18 9.15
C VAL A 64 -6.48 -7.85 10.49
N ALA A 65 -7.35 -8.85 10.47
CA ALA A 65 -7.66 -9.70 11.63
C ALA A 65 -7.12 -11.14 11.46
N ASN A 66 -6.36 -11.40 10.39
CA ASN A 66 -5.73 -12.71 10.18
C ASN A 66 -4.49 -12.83 11.10
N PRO A 67 -4.48 -13.76 12.08
CA PRO A 67 -3.40 -13.86 13.05
C PRO A 67 -2.04 -14.18 12.43
N ALA A 68 -1.99 -14.83 11.26
CA ALA A 68 -0.73 -15.12 10.57
C ALA A 68 -0.07 -13.87 9.96
N LEU A 69 -0.85 -12.80 9.75
CA LEU A 69 -0.41 -11.55 9.15
C LEU A 69 -0.19 -10.43 10.17
N ILE A 70 -0.59 -10.65 11.42
CA ILE A 70 -0.39 -9.68 12.51
C ILE A 70 1.12 -9.53 12.79
N GLY A 71 1.59 -8.29 12.91
CA GLY A 71 2.98 -7.91 13.15
C GLY A 71 3.90 -8.15 11.96
N LYS A 72 3.37 -8.39 10.75
CA LYS A 72 4.15 -8.63 9.53
C LYS A 72 4.38 -7.38 8.69
N PHE A 73 3.68 -6.28 8.97
CA PHE A 73 3.73 -5.05 8.21
C PHE A 73 4.46 -3.95 8.97
N ALA A 74 5.23 -3.14 8.25
CA ALA A 74 5.92 -1.98 8.80
C ALA A 74 5.56 -0.69 8.07
N VAL A 75 5.58 0.42 8.81
CA VAL A 75 5.48 1.75 8.20
C VAL A 75 6.64 1.94 7.23
N GLY A 76 6.31 2.34 6.01
CA GLY A 76 7.28 2.52 4.95
C GLY A 76 7.32 1.39 3.92
N ASP A 77 6.78 0.22 4.23
CA ASP A 77 6.69 -0.90 3.29
C ASP A 77 5.90 -0.51 2.05
N LYS A 78 6.34 -1.00 0.89
CA LYS A 78 5.74 -0.72 -0.41
C LYS A 78 5.14 -2.01 -0.98
N PHE A 79 3.91 -1.91 -1.47
CA PHE A 79 3.16 -3.02 -2.05
C PHE A 79 2.55 -2.62 -3.38
N TYR A 80 2.28 -3.61 -4.24
CA TYR A 80 1.40 -3.42 -5.40
C TYR A 80 -0.03 -3.79 -5.02
N LEU A 81 -0.97 -2.95 -5.44
CA LEU A 81 -2.39 -3.22 -5.41
C LEU A 81 -2.87 -3.45 -6.84
N ASP A 82 -3.31 -4.67 -7.12
CA ASP A 82 -3.86 -5.08 -8.41
C ASP A 82 -5.37 -5.14 -8.38
N PHE A 83 -6.02 -4.44 -9.32
CA PHE A 83 -7.47 -4.49 -9.47
C PHE A 83 -7.83 -5.56 -10.50
N THR A 84 -8.47 -6.62 -10.02
CA THR A 84 -9.10 -7.63 -10.87
C THR A 84 -10.60 -7.40 -10.86
N LYS A 85 -11.17 -7.03 -12.01
CA LYS A 85 -12.62 -6.88 -12.13
C LYS A 85 -13.28 -8.27 -12.01
N ILE A 86 -14.32 -8.35 -11.20
CA ILE A 86 -15.18 -9.52 -11.05
C ILE A 86 -16.57 -9.14 -11.60
N ASP A 87 -17.23 -10.07 -12.26
CA ASP A 87 -18.57 -9.90 -12.86
C ASP A 87 -19.70 -10.05 -11.82
#